data_AF-A0A2N1URI9-F1
#
_entry.id   AF-A0A2N1URI9-F1
#
_cell.length_a   1.000
_cell.length_b   1.000
_cell.length_c   1.000
_cell.angle_alpha   90.00
_cell.angle_beta   90.00
_cell.angle_gamma   90.00
#
_symmetry.space_group_name_H-M   'P 1'
#
loop_
_entity.id
_entity.type
_entity.pdbx_description
1 polymer ?
#
loop_
_entity_poly.entity_id
_entity_poly.type
_entity_poly.pdbx_seq_one_letter_code
_entity_poly.pdbx_strand_id
1 'polypeptide(L)'
;PPLVDAEGRSYVGTAASQMWVVNQDSQIEWSFKLPNDSAVGVTMGPDGIVYIASNSPGRLYALYSDSTALANSDWPKAYRDLGNTSYLP
;
A
#
# COMPACT_ATOMS: atom_id res chain seq x y z
N PRO A 1 7.70 -0.78 3.02
CA PRO A 1 6.90 -0.04 4.03
C PRO A 1 5.45 -0.54 4.00
N PRO A 2 4.77 -0.75 5.14
CA PRO A 2 3.38 -1.18 5.16
C PRO A 2 2.43 -0.01 4.83
N LEU A 3 1.25 -0.35 4.30
CA LEU A 3 0.09 0.53 4.15
C LEU A 3 -1.13 -0.24 4.68
N VAL A 4 -1.97 0.42 5.48
CA VAL A 4 -3.24 -0.09 5.98
C VAL A 4 -4.34 0.89 5.62
N ASP A 5 -5.40 0.39 4.99
CA ASP A 5 -6.54 1.20 4.56
C ASP A 5 -7.67 1.26 5.61
N ALA A 6 -8.69 2.07 5.37
CA ALA A 6 -9.79 2.32 6.31
C ALA A 6 -10.61 1.06 6.63
N GLU A 7 -10.62 0.07 5.73
CA GLU A 7 -11.25 -1.23 5.92
C GLU A 7 -10.33 -2.21 6.68
N GLY A 8 -9.13 -1.77 7.07
CA GLY A 8 -8.16 -2.54 7.84
C GLY A 8 -7.37 -3.56 7.02
N ARG A 9 -7.39 -3.44 5.68
CA ARG A 9 -6.59 -4.29 4.80
C ARG A 9 -5.15 -3.80 4.75
N SER A 10 -4.22 -4.74 4.78
CA SER A 10 -2.79 -4.47 4.74
C SER A 10 -2.21 -4.75 3.35
N TYR A 11 -1.44 -3.80 2.83
CA TYR A 11 -0.80 -3.85 1.52
C TYR A 11 0.69 -4.13 1.72
N VAL A 12 1.13 -5.30 1.26
CA VAL A 12 2.47 -5.82 1.56
C VAL A 12 3.17 -6.24 0.28
N GLY A 13 4.36 -5.67 0.05
CA GLY A 13 5.28 -6.15 -0.98
C GLY A 13 6.01 -7.41 -0.51
N THR A 14 6.11 -8.41 -1.38
CA THR A 14 6.78 -9.68 -1.08
C THR A 14 8.13 -9.79 -1.80
N ALA A 15 8.99 -10.67 -1.30
CA ALA A 15 10.27 -10.99 -1.95
C ALA A 15 10.11 -11.66 -3.32
N ALA A 16 8.91 -12.14 -3.66
CA ALA A 16 8.59 -12.80 -4.92
C ALA A 16 8.05 -11.83 -5.99
N SER A 17 8.35 -10.53 -5.87
CA SER A 17 7.86 -9.50 -6.81
C SER A 17 6.33 -9.45 -6.90
N GLN A 18 5.64 -9.57 -5.76
CA GLN A 18 4.20 -9.43 -5.67
C GLN A 18 3.81 -8.36 -4.64
N MET A 19 2.68 -7.72 -4.88
CA MET A 19 1.92 -7.00 -3.87
C MET A 19 0.76 -7.87 -3.45
N TRP A 20 0.61 -8.10 -2.16
CA TRP A 20 -0.54 -8.77 -1.59
C TRP A 20 -1.39 -7.77 -0.83
N VAL A 21 -2.70 -7.97 -0.89
CA VAL A 21 -3.63 -7.33 0.04
C VAL A 21 -4.26 -8.38 0.89
N VAL A 22 -4.10 -8.15 2.19
CA VAL A 22 -4.47 -9.09 3.24
C VAL A 22 -5.55 -8.44 4.08
N ASN A 23 -6.65 -9.14 4.30
CA ASN A 23 -7.74 -8.65 5.14
C ASN A 23 -7.44 -8.81 6.64
N GLN A 24 -8.37 -8.36 7.48
CA GLN A 24 -8.25 -8.43 8.93
C GLN A 24 -8.16 -9.88 9.45
N ASP A 25 -8.73 -10.84 8.71
CA ASP A 25 -8.66 -12.28 9.01
C ASP A 25 -7.35 -12.94 8.54
N SER A 26 -6.35 -12.14 8.13
CA SER A 26 -5.06 -12.59 7.61
C SER A 26 -5.15 -13.43 6.32
N GLN A 27 -6.22 -13.26 5.55
CA GLN A 27 -6.39 -13.91 4.26
C GLN A 27 -6.04 -12.97 3.10
N ILE A 28 -5.44 -13.51 2.05
CA ILE A 28 -5.14 -12.75 0.83
C ILE A 28 -6.44 -12.52 0.06
N GLU A 29 -6.90 -11.27 -0.02
CA GLU A 29 -8.05 -10.89 -0.86
C GLU A 29 -7.65 -10.82 -2.33
N TRP A 30 -6.47 -10.25 -2.59
CA TRP A 30 -5.93 -10.15 -3.94
C TRP A 30 -4.41 -10.09 -3.95
N SER A 31 -3.85 -10.40 -5.12
CA SER A 31 -2.43 -10.23 -5.37
C SER A 31 -2.19 -9.63 -6.75
N PHE A 32 -1.15 -8.83 -6.84
CA PHE A 32 -0.69 -8.22 -8.08
C PHE A 32 0.79 -8.54 -8.29
N LYS A 33 1.14 -9.13 -9.43
CA LYS A 33 2.53 -9.41 -9.78
C LYS A 33 3.17 -8.15 -10.36
N LEU A 34 4.30 -7.74 -9.81
CA LEU A 34 5.15 -6.67 -10.34
C LEU A 34 6.09 -7.27 -11.41
N PRO A 35 5.88 -6.99 -12.72
CA PRO A 35 6.61 -7.68 -13.77
C PRO A 35 8.10 -7.31 -13.80
N ASN A 36 8.95 -8.23 -13.36
CA ASN A 36 10.39 -8.04 -13.24
C ASN A 36 10.71 -6.80 -12.38
N ASP A 37 10.00 -6.57 -11.28
CA ASP A 37 10.17 -5.41 -10.40
C ASP A 37 9.95 -5.85 -8.94
N SER A 38 10.55 -5.16 -7.98
CA SER A 38 10.28 -5.40 -6.54
C SER A 38 9.73 -4.15 -5.88
N ALA A 39 8.70 -4.29 -5.05
CA ALA A 39 8.11 -3.16 -4.34
C ALA A 39 9.10 -2.58 -3.32
N VAL A 40 9.33 -1.27 -3.41
CA VAL A 40 10.16 -0.52 -2.45
C VAL A 40 9.35 0.48 -1.63
N GLY A 41 8.16 0.87 -2.11
CA GLY A 41 7.27 1.79 -1.43
C GLY A 41 5.82 1.60 -1.86
N VAL A 42 4.89 1.90 -0.96
CA VAL A 42 3.47 1.89 -1.23
C VAL A 42 2.79 3.05 -0.50
N THR A 43 1.86 3.72 -1.16
CA THR A 43 1.03 4.78 -0.58
C THR A 43 -0.33 4.81 -1.25
N MET A 44 -1.34 5.36 -0.56
CA MET A 44 -2.67 5.59 -1.11
C MET A 44 -2.86 7.08 -1.39
N GLY A 45 -3.56 7.42 -2.46
CA GLY A 45 -4.06 8.77 -2.75
C GLY A 45 -5.49 8.97 -2.23
N PRO A 46 -5.96 10.22 -2.11
CA PRO A 46 -7.34 10.53 -1.70
C PRO A 46 -8.40 10.11 -2.73
N ASP A 47 -7.96 9.70 -3.93
CA ASP A 47 -8.76 9.15 -5.02
C ASP A 47 -8.93 7.62 -4.93
N GLY A 48 -8.42 6.99 -3.86
CA GLY A 48 -8.45 5.53 -3.68
C GLY A 48 -7.43 4.78 -4.54
N ILE A 49 -6.54 5.48 -5.24
CA ILE A 49 -5.46 4.84 -5.99
C ILE A 49 -4.32 4.48 -5.04
N VAL A 50 -3.90 3.21 -5.11
CA VAL A 50 -2.69 2.73 -4.44
C VAL A 50 -1.52 2.80 -5.41
N TYR A 51 -0.54 3.62 -5.04
CA TYR A 51 0.70 3.82 -5.77
C TYR A 51 1.79 2.93 -5.20
N ILE A 52 2.42 2.13 -6.06
CA ILE A 52 3.52 1.24 -5.70
C ILE A 52 4.76 1.66 -6.47
N ALA A 53 5.76 2.14 -5.73
CA ALA A 53 7.08 2.37 -6.28
C ALA A 53 7.86 1.05 -6.29
N SER A 54 8.46 0.71 -7.42
CA SER A 54 9.31 -0.47 -7.55
C SER A 54 10.76 -0.11 -7.90
N ASN A 55 11.65 -1.09 -7.77
CA ASN A 55 13.00 -1.03 -8.32
C ASN A 55 13.25 -2.12 -9.37
N SER A 56 14.17 -1.80 -10.28
CA SER A 56 14.76 -2.67 -11.31
C SER A 56 13.74 -3.41 -12.18
N PRO A 57 13.21 -2.80 -13.27
CA PRO A 57 13.72 -1.61 -13.94
C PRO A 57 13.33 -0.26 -13.29
N GLY A 58 12.44 -0.25 -12.29
CA GLY A 58 12.05 0.96 -11.59
C GLY A 58 10.84 1.61 -12.24
N ARG A 59 9.66 1.13 -11.87
CA ARG A 59 8.37 1.61 -12.36
C ARG A 59 7.51 2.13 -11.22
N LEU A 60 6.51 2.93 -11.59
CA LEU A 60 5.42 3.31 -10.70
C LEU A 60 4.15 2.61 -11.19
N TYR A 61 3.53 1.84 -10.30
CA TYR A 61 2.25 1.19 -10.57
C TYR A 61 1.13 1.94 -9.85
N ALA A 62 -0.04 2.00 -10.47
CA ALA A 62 -1.25 2.55 -9.92
C ALA A 62 -2.34 1.47 -9.98
N LEU A 63 -2.84 1.07 -8.81
CA LEU A 63 -3.90 0.08 -8.67
C LEU A 63 -5.11 0.75 -8.03
N TYR A 64 -6.29 0.51 -8.59
CA TYR A 64 -7.53 0.96 -7.97
C TYR A 64 -7.80 0.14 -6.70
N SER A 65 -8.07 0.82 -5.59
CA SER A 65 -8.69 0.23 -4.40
C SER A 65 -10.12 0.78 -4.28
N ASP A 66 -11.02 -0.04 -3.76
CA ASP A 66 -12.34 0.39 -3.32
C ASP A 66 -12.30 1.15 -1.99
N SER A 67 -11.16 1.17 -1.29
CA SER A 67 -10.90 2.08 -0.18
C SER A 67 -10.52 3.47 -0.68
N THR A 68 -10.93 4.50 0.06
CA THR A 68 -10.55 5.90 -0.22
C THR A 68 -9.79 6.56 0.91
N ALA A 69 -9.48 5.84 1.99
CA ALA A 69 -8.86 6.41 3.19
C ALA A 69 -7.86 5.47 3.85
N LEU A 70 -6.94 6.05 4.63
CA LEU A 70 -6.02 5.31 5.48
C LEU A 70 -6.75 4.79 6.73
N ALA A 71 -6.22 3.72 7.34
CA ALA A 71 -6.68 3.28 8.65
C ALA A 71 -6.57 4.42 9.68
N ASN A 72 -7.58 4.55 10.54
CA ASN A 72 -7.54 5.44 11.68
C ASN A 72 -6.66 4.83 12.79
N SER A 73 -5.34 4.91 12.63
CA SER A 73 -4.34 4.39 13.57
C SER A 73 -3.12 5.30 13.62
N ASP A 74 -2.19 5.02 14.54
CA ASP A 74 -0.95 5.79 14.64
C ASP A 74 0.05 5.53 13.51
N TRP A 75 -0.06 4.36 12.87
CA TRP A 75 0.91 3.89 11.89
C TRP A 75 0.25 3.23 10.67
N PRO A 76 -0.68 3.90 9.96
CA PRO A 76 -1.33 3.31 8.80
C PRO A 76 -0.39 3.25 7.60
N LYS A 77 0.64 4.11 7.53
CA LYS A 77 1.75 4.01 6.57
C LYS A 77 2.96 4.83 7.03
N ALA A 78 4.06 4.73 6.28
CA ALA A 78 5.21 5.63 6.44
C ALA A 78 4.77 7.10 6.34
N TYR A 79 5.23 7.92 7.28
CA TYR A 79 4.84 9.32 7.47
C TYR A 79 3.37 9.56 7.81
N ARG A 80 2.66 8.52 8.30
CA ARG A 80 1.34 8.53 8.96
C ARG A 80 0.13 8.97 8.11
N ASP A 81 0.23 10.06 7.38
CA ASP A 81 -0.89 10.69 6.69
C ASP A 81 -0.67 10.76 5.17
N LEU A 82 -1.72 11.12 4.44
CA LEU A 82 -1.69 11.26 2.97
C LEU A 82 -0.71 12.37 2.51
N GLY A 83 -0.45 13.37 3.36
CA GLY A 83 0.52 14.44 3.10
C GLY A 83 1.98 14.07 3.42
N ASN A 84 2.22 12.88 3.96
CA ASN A 84 3.50 12.44 4.50
C ASN A 84 4.09 13.39 5.57
N THR A 85 3.25 14.00 6.41
CA THR A 85 3.71 15.01 7.36
C THR A 85 4.17 14.45 8.69
N SER A 86 3.87 13.19 9.01
CA SER A 86 4.09 12.56 10.32
C SER A 86 3.47 13.31 11.50
N TYR A 87 2.53 14.24 11.23
CA TYR A 87 1.99 15.14 12.24
C TYR A 87 1.05 14.41 13.21
N LEU A 88 1.20 14.75 14.48
CA LEU A 88 0.35 14.36 15.61
C LEU A 88 -0.27 15.65 16.16
N PRO A 89 -1.61 15.78 16.20
CA PRO A 89 -2.28 16.86 16.91
C PRO A 89 -1.99 16.87 18.42
#